data_AF-A0A518SAB5-F1
#
_entry.id   AF-A0A518SAB5-F1
#
_cell.length_a   1.000
_cell.length_b   1.000
_cell.length_c   1.000
_cell.angle_alpha   90.00
_cell.angle_beta   90.00
_cell.angle_gamma   90.00
#
_symmetry.space_group_name_H-M   'P 1'
#
loop_
_entity.id
_entity.type
_entity.pdbx_description
1 polymer ?
#
loop_
_entity_poly.entity_id
_entity_poly.type
_entity_poly.pdbx_seq_one_letter_code
_entity_poly.pdbx_strand_id
1 'polypeptide(L)'
;MKRRGFLAATGTGTLGALAGCSGVLSTQSPEWRLRAMPITDATASETDITCTLNEPFVETYPNLQNVLALAAQAETGEWQIVRVELEAGNELGDALYEFCGGSIRGAYYYKDQAYYISLVDTRPGNDRGHGAHDH
;
A
#
# COMPACT_ATOMS: atom_id res chain seq x y z
N MET A 1 -3.91 73.35 6.87
CA MET A 1 -2.51 73.86 6.87
C MET A 1 -1.57 72.69 7.14
N LYS A 2 -0.44 72.66 6.43
CA LYS A 2 0.93 72.19 6.79
C LYS A 2 1.07 71.10 7.88
N ARG A 3 1.96 70.12 7.83
CA ARG A 3 3.05 69.70 6.93
C ARG A 3 3.54 68.35 7.51
N ARG A 4 3.82 67.41 6.61
CA ARG A 4 4.97 66.47 6.59
C ARG A 4 5.64 66.10 7.91
N GLY A 5 5.70 64.78 8.17
CA GLY A 5 6.76 64.13 8.94
C GLY A 5 7.12 62.79 8.32
N PHE A 6 8.00 62.82 7.31
CA PHE A 6 8.72 61.63 6.83
C PHE A 6 10.03 61.56 7.61
N LEU A 7 10.28 60.45 8.29
CA LEU A 7 11.62 60.07 8.76
C LEU A 7 11.84 58.63 8.35
N ALA A 8 12.80 58.48 7.45
CA ALA A 8 13.35 57.21 6.99
C ALA A 8 14.16 56.57 8.12
N ALA A 9 13.94 55.28 8.36
CA ALA A 9 14.89 54.42 9.03
C ALA A 9 15.29 53.32 8.03
N THR A 10 16.30 53.62 7.24
CA THR A 10 17.06 52.63 6.46
C THR A 10 17.87 51.77 7.42
N GLY A 11 17.37 50.58 7.72
CA GLY A 11 18.12 49.49 8.35
C GLY A 11 18.35 48.38 7.35
N THR A 12 19.40 48.50 6.53
CA THR A 12 19.98 47.36 5.82
C THR A 12 20.81 46.55 6.82
N GLY A 13 20.30 45.38 7.20
CA GLY A 13 20.99 44.39 8.03
C GLY A 13 20.57 42.99 7.58
N THR A 14 21.54 42.27 7.04
CA THR A 14 21.47 41.03 6.27
C THR A 14 21.03 39.79 7.05
N LEU A 15 20.30 38.90 6.35
CA LEU A 15 20.36 37.43 6.43
C LEU A 15 20.27 36.81 7.84
N GLY A 16 19.11 36.28 8.18
CA GLY A 16 18.95 35.42 9.36
C GLY A 16 17.64 34.65 9.34
N ALA A 17 17.68 33.47 8.71
CA ALA A 17 16.73 32.36 8.82
C ALA A 17 15.25 32.67 8.53
N LEU A 18 14.80 32.27 7.34
CA LEU A 18 13.48 31.67 7.16
C LEU A 18 13.41 30.45 8.11
N ALA A 19 13.10 30.68 9.39
CA ALA A 19 12.77 29.61 10.32
C ALA A 19 11.47 29.00 9.80
N GLY A 20 11.63 27.80 9.23
CA GLY A 20 10.74 27.24 8.26
C GLY A 20 9.32 27.08 8.79
N CYS A 21 8.38 27.21 7.87
CA CYS A 21 7.16 26.43 7.95
C CYS A 21 7.56 24.98 8.27
N SER A 22 7.42 24.55 9.53
CA SER A 22 7.38 23.13 9.89
C SER A 22 6.05 22.55 9.43
N GLY A 23 5.81 22.69 8.13
CA GLY A 23 4.84 21.95 7.35
C GLY A 23 5.63 21.06 6.41
N VAL A 24 6.37 20.10 6.97
CA VAL A 24 6.57 18.83 6.26
C VAL A 24 5.42 17.95 6.71
N LEU A 25 4.35 18.01 5.92
CA LEU A 25 3.41 16.91 5.77
C LEU A 25 4.20 15.61 5.71
N SER A 26 3.77 14.60 6.46
CA SER A 26 4.25 13.22 6.33
C SER A 26 4.37 12.83 4.85
N THR A 27 5.58 12.77 4.29
CA THR A 27 5.81 12.35 2.89
C THR A 27 6.06 10.86 2.77
N GLN A 28 6.08 10.09 3.85
CA GLN A 28 6.03 8.64 3.77
C GLN A 28 4.55 8.24 3.64
N SER A 29 4.02 8.43 2.43
CA SER A 29 2.78 7.78 2.06
C SER A 29 3.10 6.29 1.91
N PRO A 30 2.31 5.38 2.52
CA PRO A 30 2.56 3.95 2.41
C PRO A 30 2.57 3.57 0.94
N GLU A 31 3.67 2.96 0.51
CA GLU A 31 3.92 2.73 -0.91
C GLU A 31 3.03 1.62 -1.48
N TRP A 32 2.54 0.68 -0.66
CA TRP A 32 1.71 -0.43 -1.09
C TRP A 32 0.25 -0.35 -0.63
N ARG A 33 -0.65 -0.73 -1.53
CA ARG A 33 -2.04 -1.10 -1.24
C ARG A 33 -2.17 -2.61 -1.33
N LEU A 34 -2.25 -3.27 -0.18
CA LEU A 34 -2.65 -4.66 -0.09
C LEU A 34 -4.17 -4.73 -0.17
N ARG A 35 -4.68 -5.57 -1.08
CA ARG A 35 -6.12 -5.74 -1.27
C ARG A 35 -6.49 -7.21 -1.32
N ALA A 36 -7.64 -7.54 -0.75
CA ALA A 36 -8.26 -8.84 -0.85
C ALA A 36 -9.74 -8.69 -1.22
N MET A 37 -10.22 -9.58 -2.08
CA MET A 37 -11.62 -9.62 -2.51
C MET A 37 -12.12 -11.05 -2.36
N PRO A 38 -13.21 -11.29 -1.61
CA PRO A 38 -13.83 -12.60 -1.56
C PRO A 38 -14.41 -12.93 -2.93
N ILE A 39 -14.16 -14.15 -3.40
CA ILE A 39 -14.65 -14.67 -4.68
C ILE A 39 -15.39 -15.98 -4.47
N THR A 40 -16.20 -16.38 -5.46
CA THR A 40 -16.85 -17.69 -5.45
C THR A 40 -15.89 -18.79 -5.89
N ASP A 41 -16.17 -20.05 -5.53
CA ASP A 41 -15.43 -21.20 -6.06
C ASP A 41 -15.55 -21.32 -7.58
N ALA A 42 -16.67 -20.90 -8.16
CA ALA A 42 -16.83 -20.85 -9.61
C ALA A 42 -15.81 -19.89 -10.23
N THR A 43 -15.67 -18.68 -9.66
CA THR A 43 -14.67 -17.68 -10.08
C THR A 43 -13.24 -18.17 -9.82
N ALA A 44 -13.00 -18.84 -8.70
CA ALA A 44 -11.69 -19.42 -8.39
C ALA A 44 -11.31 -20.55 -9.36
N SER A 45 -12.29 -21.27 -9.90
CA SER A 45 -12.07 -22.34 -10.90
C SER A 45 -11.74 -21.79 -12.30
N GLU A 46 -11.96 -20.50 -12.54
CA GLU A 46 -11.60 -19.84 -13.81
C GLU A 46 -10.10 -19.50 -13.91
N THR A 47 -9.35 -19.61 -12.80
CA THR A 47 -7.89 -19.43 -12.79
C THR A 47 -7.17 -20.77 -12.77
N ASP A 48 -6.19 -20.92 -13.65
CA ASP A 48 -5.30 -22.09 -13.69
C ASP A 48 -4.36 -22.18 -12.48
N ILE A 49 -4.32 -21.11 -11.68
CA ILE A 49 -3.43 -20.95 -10.54
C ILE A 49 -4.27 -20.78 -9.29
N THR A 50 -4.11 -21.72 -8.35
CA THR A 50 -4.68 -21.66 -7.00
C THR A 50 -3.59 -21.90 -5.96
N CYS A 51 -3.72 -21.26 -4.80
CA CYS A 51 -2.78 -21.42 -3.69
C CYS A 51 -3.53 -21.43 -2.36
N THR A 52 -3.31 -22.44 -1.52
CA THR A 52 -3.96 -22.55 -0.20
C THR A 52 -3.04 -22.02 0.88
N LEU A 53 -3.37 -20.85 1.44
CA LEU A 53 -2.68 -20.24 2.57
C LEU A 53 -3.01 -21.00 3.86
N ASN A 54 -1.99 -21.30 4.66
CA ASN A 54 -2.18 -21.90 5.96
C ASN A 54 -2.19 -20.84 7.08
N GLU A 55 -2.71 -21.20 8.24
CA GLU A 55 -2.82 -20.28 9.39
C GLU A 55 -1.47 -19.74 9.87
N PRO A 56 -0.40 -20.55 10.03
CA PRO A 56 0.91 -20.03 10.41
C PRO A 56 1.47 -18.97 9.46
N PHE A 57 1.27 -19.14 8.15
CA PHE A 57 1.69 -18.14 7.16
C PHE A 57 0.91 -16.84 7.34
N VAL A 58 -0.42 -16.92 7.44
CA VAL A 58 -1.26 -15.71 7.60
C VAL A 58 -0.98 -14.99 8.91
N GLU A 59 -0.75 -15.71 10.01
CA GLU A 59 -0.40 -15.12 11.32
C GLU A 59 0.96 -14.43 11.34
N THR A 60 1.89 -14.84 10.46
CA THR A 60 3.21 -14.19 10.33
C THR A 60 3.10 -12.79 9.75
N TYR A 61 2.06 -12.51 8.96
CA TYR A 61 1.87 -11.23 8.26
C TYR A 61 0.57 -10.53 8.73
N PRO A 62 0.64 -9.66 9.76
CA PRO A 62 -0.55 -9.01 10.33
C PRO A 62 -1.39 -8.22 9.31
N ASN A 63 -0.76 -7.62 8.30
CA ASN A 63 -1.48 -6.90 7.24
C ASN A 63 -2.30 -7.86 6.35
N LEU A 64 -1.76 -9.04 6.06
CA LEU A 64 -2.47 -10.10 5.33
C LEU A 64 -3.64 -10.64 6.15
N GLN A 65 -3.38 -10.94 7.43
CA GLN A 65 -4.43 -11.36 8.36
C GLN A 65 -5.57 -10.34 8.43
N ASN A 66 -5.24 -9.05 8.56
CA ASN A 66 -6.21 -7.98 8.64
C ASN A 66 -7.03 -7.83 7.35
N VAL A 67 -6.38 -7.80 6.17
CA VAL A 67 -7.12 -7.66 4.91
C VAL A 67 -8.02 -8.86 4.61
N LEU A 68 -7.60 -10.07 4.98
CA LEU A 68 -8.43 -11.29 4.85
C LEU A 68 -9.60 -11.27 5.83
N ALA A 69 -9.41 -10.80 7.06
CA ALA A 69 -10.49 -10.66 8.03
C ALA A 69 -11.54 -9.62 7.59
N LEU A 70 -11.12 -8.54 6.93
CA LEU A 70 -12.03 -7.58 6.31
C LEU A 70 -12.76 -8.20 5.12
N ALA A 71 -12.02 -8.85 4.21
CA ALA A 71 -12.58 -9.48 3.01
C ALA A 71 -13.58 -10.59 3.35
N ALA A 72 -13.35 -11.38 4.40
CA ALA A 72 -14.28 -12.41 4.88
C ALA A 72 -15.66 -11.88 5.28
N GLN A 73 -15.75 -10.58 5.61
CA GLN A 73 -16.99 -9.91 6.01
C GLN A 73 -17.62 -9.08 4.88
N ALA A 74 -16.93 -8.95 3.74
CA ALA A 74 -17.37 -8.14 2.62
C ALA A 74 -18.26 -8.93 1.65
N GLU A 75 -18.96 -8.22 0.77
CA GLU A 75 -19.70 -8.86 -0.31
C GLU A 75 -18.74 -9.45 -1.35
N THR A 76 -19.13 -10.57 -1.96
CA THR A 76 -18.38 -11.17 -3.07
C THR A 76 -18.17 -10.14 -4.19
N GLY A 77 -16.92 -9.98 -4.65
CA GLY A 77 -16.59 -8.99 -5.67
C GLY A 77 -16.21 -7.61 -5.12
N GLU A 78 -16.22 -7.40 -3.80
CA GLU A 78 -15.79 -6.15 -3.17
C GLU A 78 -14.33 -6.21 -2.70
N TRP A 79 -13.51 -5.24 -3.13
CA TRP A 79 -12.12 -5.13 -2.69
C TRP A 79 -12.01 -4.45 -1.32
N GLN A 80 -11.48 -5.18 -0.35
CA GLN A 80 -11.02 -4.62 0.92
C GLN A 80 -9.54 -4.25 0.81
N ILE A 81 -9.16 -3.11 1.40
CA ILE A 81 -7.84 -2.51 1.19
C ILE A 81 -7.21 -2.15 2.53
N VAL A 82 -5.96 -2.58 2.72
CA VAL A 82 -5.08 -2.17 3.82
C VAL A 82 -3.85 -1.51 3.22
N ARG A 83 -3.42 -0.40 3.82
CA ARG A 83 -2.18 0.28 3.44
C ARG A 83 -1.01 -0.39 4.12
N VAL A 84 0.07 -0.59 3.37
CA VAL A 84 1.27 -1.28 3.84
C VAL A 84 2.49 -0.45 3.49
N GLU A 85 3.44 -0.39 4.42
CA GLU A 85 4.74 0.26 4.20
C GLU A 85 5.55 -0.48 3.13
N LEU A 86 6.51 0.20 2.50
CA LEU A 86 7.31 -0.36 1.41
C LEU A 86 7.92 -1.72 1.75
N GLU A 87 8.68 -1.77 2.85
CA GLU A 87 9.45 -2.94 3.27
C GLU A 87 8.52 -4.13 3.54
N ALA A 88 7.48 -3.93 4.35
CA ALA A 88 6.51 -4.97 4.67
C ALA A 88 5.69 -5.43 3.44
N GLY A 89 5.44 -4.54 2.48
CA GLY A 89 4.76 -4.89 1.23
C GLY A 89 5.65 -5.75 0.33
N ASN A 90 6.94 -5.39 0.19
CA ASN A 90 7.89 -6.19 -0.57
C ASN A 90 8.08 -7.58 0.06
N GLU A 91 8.31 -7.62 1.38
CA GLU A 91 8.46 -8.87 2.13
C GLU A 91 7.23 -9.78 1.97
N LEU A 92 6.02 -9.22 2.10
CA LEU A 92 4.79 -9.98 1.88
C LEU A 92 4.63 -10.47 0.44
N GLY A 93 4.98 -9.65 -0.55
CA GLY A 93 4.94 -10.02 -1.96
C GLY A 93 5.85 -11.20 -2.27
N ASP A 94 7.10 -11.14 -1.81
CA ASP A 94 8.09 -12.19 -1.98
C ASP A 94 7.67 -13.46 -1.23
N ALA A 95 7.18 -13.32 0.01
CA ALA A 95 6.69 -14.46 0.79
C ALA A 95 5.50 -15.15 0.14
N LEU A 96 4.54 -14.41 -0.42
CA LEU A 96 3.42 -14.97 -1.17
C LEU A 96 3.90 -15.69 -2.43
N TYR A 97 4.86 -15.10 -3.16
CA TYR A 97 5.44 -15.70 -4.34
C TYR A 97 6.12 -17.04 -4.01
N GLU A 98 7.00 -17.06 -3.00
CA GLU A 98 7.71 -18.25 -2.57
C GLU A 98 6.76 -19.32 -2.03
N PHE A 99 5.83 -18.94 -1.16
CA PHE A 99 4.86 -19.86 -0.56
C PHE A 99 4.00 -20.55 -1.62
N CYS A 100 3.61 -19.81 -2.66
CA CYS A 100 2.78 -20.32 -3.76
C CYS A 100 3.60 -20.89 -4.93
N GLY A 101 4.87 -21.22 -4.74
CA GLY A 101 5.68 -21.94 -5.73
C GLY A 101 6.05 -21.09 -6.96
N GLY A 102 6.16 -19.78 -6.79
CA GLY A 102 6.52 -18.84 -7.85
C GLY A 102 5.35 -18.25 -8.62
N SER A 103 4.16 -18.20 -8.02
CA SER A 103 3.00 -17.55 -8.64
C SER A 103 2.24 -16.64 -7.68
N ILE A 104 1.97 -15.42 -8.15
CA ILE A 104 1.22 -14.38 -7.42
C ILE A 104 -0.09 -13.97 -8.13
N ARG A 105 -0.44 -14.65 -9.22
CA ARG A 105 -1.59 -14.31 -10.07
C ARG A 105 -2.55 -15.48 -10.11
N GLY A 106 -3.41 -15.58 -9.11
CA GLY A 106 -4.39 -16.66 -8.99
C GLY A 106 -5.35 -16.47 -7.82
N ALA A 107 -6.14 -17.51 -7.56
CA ALA A 107 -7.06 -17.55 -6.43
C ALA A 107 -6.35 -18.11 -5.20
N TYR A 108 -6.55 -17.46 -4.06
CA TYR A 108 -6.00 -17.86 -2.78
C TYR A 108 -7.10 -18.45 -1.92
N TYR A 109 -6.87 -19.64 -1.36
CA TYR A 109 -7.76 -20.26 -0.40
C TYR A 109 -7.26 -20.03 1.02
N TYR A 110 -8.13 -19.56 1.91
CA TYR A 110 -7.85 -19.44 3.34
C TYR A 110 -9.13 -19.69 4.13
N LYS A 111 -9.08 -20.58 5.13
CA LYS A 111 -10.24 -20.99 5.94
C LYS A 111 -11.46 -21.37 5.09
N ASP A 112 -11.24 -22.21 4.09
CA ASP A 112 -12.25 -22.71 3.14
C ASP A 112 -12.97 -21.62 2.32
N GLN A 113 -12.41 -20.41 2.25
CA GLN A 113 -12.91 -19.31 1.42
C GLN A 113 -11.87 -18.93 0.37
N ALA A 114 -12.36 -18.58 -0.82
CA ALA A 114 -11.54 -18.14 -1.94
C ALA A 114 -11.43 -16.61 -2.00
N TYR A 115 -10.24 -16.13 -2.33
CA TYR A 115 -9.92 -14.71 -2.43
C TYR A 115 -9.08 -14.43 -3.67
N TYR A 116 -9.25 -13.26 -4.26
CA TYR A 116 -8.14 -12.63 -4.98
C TYR A 116 -7.37 -11.74 -4.02
N ILE A 117 -6.04 -11.86 -4.06
CA ILE A 117 -5.12 -11.04 -3.25
C ILE A 117 -4.20 -10.31 -4.21
N SER A 118 -3.93 -9.03 -3.95
CA SER A 118 -3.03 -8.24 -4.78
C SER A 118 -2.33 -7.16 -3.96
N LEU A 119 -1.06 -6.95 -4.26
CA LEU A 119 -0.30 -5.79 -3.80
C LEU A 119 -0.14 -4.83 -4.98
N VAL A 120 -0.50 -3.56 -4.76
CA VAL A 120 -0.45 -2.50 -5.78
C VAL A 120 0.44 -1.36 -5.30
N ASP A 121 1.49 -1.03 -6.06
CA ASP A 121 2.32 0.14 -5.80
C ASP A 121 1.48 1.39 -6.05
N THR A 122 1.46 2.29 -5.08
CA THR A 122 0.64 3.49 -5.08
C THR A 122 1.38 4.74 -5.54
N ARG A 123 2.68 4.61 -5.84
CA ARG A 123 3.49 5.68 -6.39
C ARG A 123 3.09 5.96 -7.83
N PRO A 124 2.81 7.22 -8.20
CA PRO A 124 2.59 7.59 -9.59
C PRO A 124 3.88 7.35 -10.38
N GLY A 125 3.85 6.38 -11.30
CA GLY A 125 4.99 6.00 -12.16
C GLY A 125 5.38 4.53 -12.12
N ASN A 126 4.80 3.73 -11.22
CA ASN A 126 5.09 2.29 -11.10
C ASN A 126 3.85 1.40 -11.34
N ASP A 127 2.92 1.84 -12.19
CA ASP A 127 1.64 1.19 -12.53
C ASP A 127 1.77 -0.23 -13.14
N ARG A 128 2.99 -0.79 -13.21
CA ARG A 128 3.25 -2.12 -13.79
C ARG A 128 3.12 -3.28 -12.80
N GLY A 129 2.98 -3.02 -11.49
CA GLY A 129 2.95 -4.07 -10.47
C GLY A 129 4.27 -4.84 -10.40
N HIS A 130 4.40 -5.79 -9.47
CA HIS A 130 5.58 -6.65 -9.34
C HIS A 130 5.90 -7.31 -10.70
N GLY A 131 6.98 -6.84 -11.30
CA GLY A 131 7.35 -7.11 -12.69
C GLY A 131 8.69 -6.47 -13.03
N ALA A 132 9.68 -6.70 -12.18
CA ALA A 132 11.09 -6.51 -12.49
C ALA A 132 11.91 -7.61 -11.81
N HIS A 133 11.56 -8.87 -12.11
CA HIS A 133 12.60 -9.90 -12.14
C HIS A 133 13.30 -9.73 -13.48
N ASP A 134 14.31 -8.88 -13.52
CA ASP A 134 15.25 -8.85 -14.64
C ASP A 134 15.97 -10.19 -14.65
N HIS A 135 15.84 -10.87 -15.79
CA HIS A 135 16.49 -12.14 -16.13
C HIS A 135 17.98 -11.95 -16.42
#